data_AF-A0A401TY37-F1
#
_entry.id   AF-A0A401TY37-F1
#
_cell.length_a   1.000
_cell.length_b   1.000
_cell.length_c   1.000
_cell.angle_alpha   90.00
_cell.angle_beta   90.00
_cell.angle_gamma   90.00
#
_symmetry.space_group_name_H-M   'P 1'
#
loop_
_entity.id
_entity.type
_entity.pdbx_description
1 polymer ?
#
loop_
_entity_poly.entity_id
_entity_poly.type
_entity_poly.pdbx_seq_one_letter_code
_entity_poly.pdbx_strand_id
1 'polypeptide(L)' 'MEIRGVDIDNPYYNFIISFTVPDIDNVTVVDYDSVERRIYWSDVRTQAIKRAFINGTGIETVVSA' A
#
# COMPACT_ATOMS: atom_id res chain seq x y z
N MET A 1 -6.09 -5.97 8.08
CA MET A 1 -5.42 -4.65 8.20
C MET A 1 -5.73 -3.84 6.96
N GLU A 2 -5.48 -2.53 6.99
CA GLU A 2 -5.62 -1.68 5.80
C GLU A 2 -4.48 -0.66 5.72
N ILE A 3 -4.08 -0.28 4.51
CA ILE A 3 -3.24 0.89 4.26
C ILE A 3 -4.15 2.01 3.76
N ARG A 4 -4.06 3.17 4.42
CA ARG A 4 -4.79 4.38 4.05
C ARG A 4 -3.85 5.57 4.06
N GLY A 5 -4.11 6.51 3.18
CA GLY A 5 -3.54 7.85 3.23
C GLY A 5 -4.68 8.83 3.47
N VAL A 6 -4.52 9.64 4.51
CA VAL A 6 -5.48 10.66 4.92
C VAL A 6 -4.86 12.02 4.71
N ASP A 7 -5.69 12.99 4.36
CA ASP A 7 -5.27 14.38 4.34
C ASP A 7 -5.02 14.87 5.78
N ILE A 8 -3.94 15.63 5.98
CA ILE A 8 -3.52 16.10 7.31
C ILE A 8 -4.42 17.22 7.86
N ASP A 9 -4.99 18.04 6.97
CA ASP A 9 -5.86 19.15 7.31
C ASP A 9 -7.34 18.73 7.33
N ASN A 10 -7.70 17.70 6.57
CA ASN A 10 -9.03 17.11 6.53
C ASN A 10 -9.00 15.58 6.67
N PRO A 11 -8.92 15.04 7.91
CA PRO A 11 -8.73 13.61 8.15
C PRO A 11 -9.91 12.73 7.71
N TYR A 12 -11.06 13.32 7.36
CA TYR A 12 -12.20 12.60 6.80
C TYR A 12 -12.06 12.34 5.30
N TYR A 13 -11.05 12.93 4.65
CA TYR A 13 -10.76 12.74 3.24
C TYR A 13 -9.61 11.75 3.04
N ASN A 14 -9.87 10.67 2.30
CA ASN A 14 -8.83 9.73 1.90
C ASN A 14 -8.10 10.27 0.67
N PHE A 15 -6.79 10.44 0.78
CA PHE A 15 -5.94 10.94 -0.29
C PHE A 15 -5.53 9.84 -1.29
N ILE A 16 -5.48 8.59 -0.84
CA ILE A 16 -5.25 7.40 -1.69
C ILE A 16 -6.41 6.42 -1.54
N ILE A 17 -6.51 5.46 -2.45
CA ILE A 17 -7.43 4.34 -2.23
C ILE A 17 -7.03 3.56 -0.98
N SER A 18 -8.01 3.00 -0.26
CA SER A 18 -7.73 2.09 0.85
C SER A 18 -7.40 0.71 0.30
N PHE A 19 -6.23 0.17 0.66
CA PHE A 19 -5.86 -1.20 0.35
C PHE A 19 -6.26 -2.11 1.50
N THR A 20 -7.02 -3.16 1.20
CA THR A 20 -7.65 -4.04 2.20
C THR A 20 -7.42 -5.52 1.85
N VAL A 21 -8.00 -6.41 2.65
CA VAL A 21 -8.04 -7.85 2.37
C VAL A 21 -8.81 -8.09 1.06
N PRO A 22 -8.34 -8.95 0.14
CA PRO A 22 -7.29 -9.95 0.29
C PRO A 22 -5.87 -9.52 -0.10
N ASP A 23 -5.69 -8.32 -0.63
CA ASP A 23 -4.39 -7.88 -1.18
C ASP A 23 -3.34 -7.63 -0.09
N ILE A 24 -3.83 -7.23 1.08
CA ILE A 24 -3.07 -6.94 2.28
C ILE A 24 -3.44 -7.92 3.39
N ASP A 25 -2.44 -8.51 4.04
CA ASP A 25 -2.67 -9.31 5.24
C ASP A 25 -1.95 -8.79 6.48
N ASN A 26 -0.62 -8.94 6.51
CA ASN A 26 0.20 -8.63 7.66
C ASN A 26 1.34 -7.69 7.27
N VAL A 27 0.97 -6.41 7.16
CA VAL A 27 1.89 -5.34 6.75
C VAL A 27 2.69 -4.87 7.94
N THR A 28 4.00 -4.85 7.79
CA THR A 28 4.93 -4.37 8.83
C THR A 28 5.60 -3.05 8.48
N VAL A 29 5.86 -2.81 7.19
CA VAL A 29 6.53 -1.60 6.69
C VAL A 29 5.83 -1.13 5.42
N VAL A 30 5.74 0.19 5.26
CA VAL A 30 5.24 0.84 4.04
C VAL A 30 6.19 1.97 3.65
N ASP A 31 6.35 2.19 2.35
CA ASP A 31 7.07 3.32 1.79
C ASP A 31 6.37 3.83 0.53
N TYR A 32 6.67 5.07 0.12
CA TYR A 32 6.03 5.73 -1.01
C TYR A 32 7.04 6.37 -1.96
N ASP A 33 6.97 5.98 -3.23
CA ASP A 33 7.70 6.65 -4.31
C ASP A 33 6.83 7.76 -4.92
N SER A 34 7.23 9.00 -4.67
CA SER A 34 6.55 10.20 -5.18
C SER A 34 6.70 10.43 -6.68
N VAL A 35 7.76 9.91 -7.31
CA VAL A 35 8.02 10.10 -8.75
C VAL A 35 7.10 9.17 -9.55
N GLU A 36 7.05 7.89 -9.16
CA GLU A 36 6.22 6.88 -9.83
C GLU A 36 4.78 6.83 -9.30
N ARG A 37 4.51 7.51 -8.18
CA ARG A 37 3.23 7.47 -7.44
C ARG A 37 2.83 6.05 -7.04
N ARG A 38 3.78 5.32 -6.46
CA ARG A 38 3.63 3.93 -6.04
C ARG A 38 3.88 3.75 -4.56
N ILE A 39 3.03 2.94 -3.93
CA ILE A 39 3.19 2.51 -2.54
C ILE A 39 3.82 1.13 -2.56
N TYR A 40 4.80 0.92 -1.71
CA TYR A 40 5.49 -0.34 -1.48
C TYR A 40 5.20 -0.82 -0.06
N TRP A 41 4.92 -2.10 0.12
CA TRP A 41 4.70 -2.65 1.45
C TRP A 41 5.29 -4.05 1.59
N SER A 42 5.79 -4.36 2.79
CA SER A 42 6.22 -5.70 3.15
C SER A 42 5.08 -6.46 3.82
N ASP A 43 4.70 -7.60 3.24
CA ASP A 43 3.72 -8.51 3.80
C ASP A 43 4.44 -9.75 4.37
N VAL A 44 4.44 -9.86 5.70
CA VAL A 44 5.19 -10.92 6.41
C VAL A 44 4.54 -12.29 6.25
N ARG A 45 3.20 -12.34 6.11
CA ARG A 45 2.51 -13.62 5.93
C ARG A 45 2.86 -14.25 4.58
N THR A 46 2.89 -13.43 3.53
CA THR A 46 3.23 -13.87 2.18
C THR A 46 4.73 -13.84 1.89
N GLN A 47 5.54 -13.35 2.85
CA GLN A 47 6.99 -13.19 2.72
C GLN A 47 7.38 -12.45 1.43
N ALA A 48 6.64 -11.39 1.11
CA ALA A 48 6.75 -10.68 -0.15
C ALA A 48 6.71 -9.16 0.04
N ILE A 49 7.42 -8.46 -0.84
CA ILE A 49 7.27 -7.02 -1.03
C ILE A 49 6.36 -6.82 -2.23
N LYS A 50 5.25 -6.11 -2.01
CA LYS A 50 4.29 -5.76 -3.05
C LYS A 50 4.30 -4.26 -3.29
N ARG A 51 3.83 -3.85 -4.46
CA ARG A 51 3.60 -2.45 -4.78
C ARG A 51 2.32 -2.23 -5.56
N ALA A 52 1.80 -1.01 -5.52
CA ALA A 52 0.65 -0.59 -6.30
C ALA A 52 0.68 0.92 -6.54
N PHE A 53 -0.03 1.39 -7.56
CA PHE A 53 -0.27 2.81 -7.73
C PHE A 53 -1.20 3.34 -6.63
N ILE A 54 -1.04 4.61 -6.22
CA ILE A 54 -1.89 5.25 -5.20
C ILE A 54 -3.39 5.27 -5.55
N ASN A 55 -3.73 5.10 -6.83
CA ASN A 55 -5.10 5.00 -7.33
C ASN A 55 -5.71 3.59 -7.16
N GLY A 56 -4.96 2.62 -6.64
CA GLY A 56 -5.40 1.24 -6.40
C GLY A 56 -5.10 0.24 -7.49
N THR A 57 -4.53 0.69 -8.61
CA THR A 57 -4.25 -0.19 -9.75
C THR A 57 -2.82 -0.73 -9.70
N GLY A 58 -2.54 -1.77 -10.49
CA GLY A 58 -1.17 -2.26 -10.68
C GLY A 58 -0.57 -2.91 -9.44
N ILE A 59 -1.39 -3.62 -8.64
CA ILE A 59 -0.88 -4.43 -7.54
C ILE A 59 0.01 -5.54 -8.13
N GLU A 60 1.28 -5.55 -7.74
CA GLU A 60 2.24 -6.55 -8.18
C GLU A 60 3.23 -6.91 -7.08
N THR A 61 3.70 -8.16 -7.09
CA THR A 61 4.77 -8.63 -6.22
C THR A 61 6.11 -8.26 -6.83
N VAL A 62 6.90 -7.47 -6.11
CA VAL A 62 8.23 -7.02 -6.53
C VAL A 62 9.29 -8.04 -6.17
N VAL A 63 9.18 -8.60 -4.96
CA VAL A 63 10.11 -9.60 -4.42
C VAL A 63 9.30 -10.61 -3.62
N SER A 64 9.62 -11.89 -3.75
CA SER A 64 9.11 -12.97 -2.90
C SER A 64 10.26 -13.90 -2.50
N ALA A 65 10.17 -14.46 -1.30
CA ALA A 65 11.06 -15.54 -0.83
C ALA A 65 10.81 -16.87 -1.56
#